data_AF-A0A2V7DEX4-F1
#
_entry.id   AF-A0A2V7DEX4-F1
#
_cell.length_a   1.000
_cell.length_b   1.000
_cell.length_c   1.000
_cell.angle_alpha   90.00
_cell.angle_beta   90.00
_cell.angle_gamma   90.00
#
_symmetry.space_group_name_H-M   'P 1'
#
loop_
_entity.id
_entity.type
_entity.pdbx_description
1 polymer ?
#
loop_
_entity_poly.entity_id
_entity_poly.type
_entity_poly.pdbx_seq_one_letter_code
_entity_poly.pdbx_strand_id
1 'polypeptide(L)'
;MKGNHVFSYMAYGLGIRSSLALPELEAGDGTADAVVRRGRLASWPAPAAGRGMSAHVSAALACFSWADVGTVLVGDGARIIVDAAPCVAESILRLYVLGPALATLLRQRGLLVLHASA
;
A
#
# COMPACT_ATOMS: atom_id res chain seq x y z
N MET A 1 3.20 -23.03 3.73
CA MET A 1 3.95 -22.70 2.51
C MET A 1 3.02 -21.95 1.57
N LYS A 2 3.12 -20.62 1.46
CA LYS A 2 2.30 -19.84 0.52
C LYS A 2 3.22 -19.36 -0.60
N GLY A 3 2.96 -19.83 -1.81
CA GLY A 3 3.71 -19.46 -3.01
C GLY A 3 3.81 -17.95 -3.10
N ASN A 4 5.03 -17.44 -3.20
CA ASN A 4 5.29 -16.01 -3.34
C ASN A 4 4.98 -15.63 -4.80
N HIS A 5 3.70 -15.64 -5.16
CA HIS A 5 3.25 -15.17 -6.46
C HIS A 5 3.53 -13.67 -6.52
N VAL A 6 4.38 -13.30 -7.46
CA VAL A 6 4.74 -11.93 -7.75
C VAL A 6 3.97 -11.55 -9.00
N PHE A 7 3.00 -10.67 -8.82
CA PHE A 7 2.20 -10.09 -9.90
C PHE A 7 2.84 -8.79 -10.38
N SER A 8 2.68 -8.49 -11.66
CA SER A 8 3.17 -7.27 -12.28
C SER A 8 2.00 -6.51 -12.89
N TYR A 9 1.97 -5.20 -12.65
CA TYR A 9 0.90 -4.29 -13.03
C TYR A 9 1.48 -2.98 -13.58
N MET A 10 0.67 -2.24 -14.33
CA MET A 10 0.95 -0.85 -14.71
C MET A 10 -0.13 0.06 -14.13
N ALA A 11 0.28 1.19 -13.53
CA ALA A 11 -0.63 2.24 -13.11
C ALA A 11 0.08 3.59 -13.04
N TYR A 12 -0.56 4.67 -13.51
CA TYR A 12 0.01 6.02 -13.48
C TYR A 12 1.39 6.14 -14.16
N GLY A 13 1.64 5.31 -15.20
CA GLY A 13 2.94 5.22 -15.88
C GLY A 13 4.04 4.52 -15.07
N LEU A 14 3.71 3.91 -13.93
CA LEU A 14 4.65 3.16 -13.09
C LEU A 14 4.44 1.65 -13.25
N GLY A 15 5.54 0.91 -13.33
CA GLY A 15 5.56 -0.54 -13.15
C GLY A 15 5.43 -0.90 -11.67
N ILE A 16 4.39 -1.64 -11.31
CA ILE A 16 4.10 -2.04 -9.92
C ILE A 16 4.24 -3.56 -9.81
N ARG A 17 5.13 -4.00 -8.92
CA ARG A 17 5.28 -5.41 -8.57
C ARG A 17 4.64 -5.70 -7.23
N SER A 18 3.71 -6.64 -7.17
CA SER A 18 2.91 -6.89 -5.98
C SER A 18 2.93 -8.35 -5.54
N SER A 19 3.06 -8.61 -4.24
CA SER A 19 2.80 -9.92 -3.65
C SER A 19 1.31 -10.16 -3.35
N LEU A 20 0.46 -9.14 -3.52
CA LEU A 20 -1.00 -9.24 -3.44
C LEU A 20 -1.57 -9.20 -4.85
N ALA A 21 -2.65 -9.95 -5.10
CA ALA A 21 -3.35 -9.83 -6.37
C ALA A 21 -4.12 -8.50 -6.40
N LEU A 22 -3.86 -7.67 -7.41
CA LEU A 22 -4.51 -6.39 -7.64
C LEU A 22 -5.24 -6.41 -9.00
N PRO A 23 -6.30 -7.22 -9.17
CA PRO A 23 -7.04 -7.32 -10.43
C PRO A 23 -7.70 -6.00 -10.86
N GLU A 24 -7.77 -5.01 -9.97
CA GLU A 24 -8.20 -3.65 -10.28
C GLU A 24 -7.19 -2.87 -11.13
N LEU A 25 -5.93 -3.33 -11.21
CA LEU A 25 -4.89 -2.72 -12.03
C LEU A 25 -4.72 -3.50 -13.34
N GLU A 26 -4.28 -2.78 -14.38
CA GLU A 26 -3.92 -3.39 -15.64
C GLU A 26 -2.67 -4.27 -15.46
N ALA A 27 -2.72 -5.50 -15.98
CA ALA A 27 -1.58 -6.40 -15.95
C ALA A 27 -0.43 -5.79 -16.78
N GLY A 28 0.79 -5.86 -16.25
CA GLY A 28 1.95 -5.25 -16.85
C GLY A 28 3.12 -6.21 -16.99
N ASP A 29 3.95 -6.00 -18.01
CA ASP A 29 5.20 -6.70 -18.26
C ASP A 29 6.36 -5.72 -18.23
N GLY A 30 7.03 -5.58 -17.07
CA GLY A 30 8.07 -4.56 -16.97
C GLY A 30 8.92 -4.59 -15.70
N THR A 31 9.89 -3.68 -15.69
CA THR A 31 10.68 -3.28 -14.52
C THR A 31 9.79 -2.63 -13.47
N ALA A 32 10.03 -2.94 -12.20
CA ALA A 32 9.19 -2.44 -11.10
C ALA A 32 9.74 -1.11 -10.57
N ASP A 33 9.01 -0.02 -10.81
CA ASP A 33 9.24 1.27 -10.18
C ASP A 33 8.78 1.28 -8.72
N ALA A 34 7.74 0.50 -8.41
CA ALA A 34 7.18 0.36 -7.07
C ALA A 34 6.93 -1.10 -6.70
N VAL A 35 7.05 -1.41 -5.42
CA VAL A 35 6.82 -2.76 -4.87
C VAL A 35 5.77 -2.73 -3.78
N VAL A 36 4.75 -3.58 -3.90
CA VAL A 36 3.76 -3.87 -2.86
C VAL A 36 4.05 -5.26 -2.30
N ARG A 37 4.18 -5.37 -0.97
CA ARG A 37 4.37 -6.68 -0.34
C ARG A 37 3.69 -6.79 1.01
N ARG A 38 3.34 -8.02 1.36
CA ARG A 38 3.02 -8.37 2.75
C ARG A 38 4.28 -8.46 3.59
N GLY A 39 4.24 -7.98 4.83
CA GLY A 39 5.37 -8.08 5.76
C GLY A 39 5.04 -7.52 7.13
N ARG A 40 5.64 -8.11 8.18
CA ARG A 40 5.45 -7.67 9.56
C ARG A 40 6.20 -6.35 9.82
N LEU A 41 5.53 -5.40 10.46
CA LEU A 41 6.04 -4.09 10.83
C LEU A 41 6.14 -4.00 12.37
N ALA A 42 7.13 -4.69 12.95
CA ALA A 42 7.24 -4.86 14.40
C ALA A 42 7.54 -3.58 15.21
N SER A 43 7.89 -2.47 14.56
CA SER A 43 8.47 -1.28 15.22
C SER A 43 7.89 0.06 14.76
N TRP A 44 6.84 0.02 13.94
CA TRP A 44 6.16 1.24 13.47
C TRP A 44 4.99 1.58 14.41
N PRO A 45 4.67 2.87 14.61
CA PRO A 45 3.81 3.30 15.70
C PRO A 45 2.54 2.46 15.75
N ALA A 46 2.30 1.83 16.91
CA ALA A 46 1.07 1.10 17.14
C ALA A 46 -0.10 2.07 16.94
N PRO A 47 -1.24 1.60 16.40
CA PRO A 47 -2.42 2.44 16.27
C PRO A 47 -2.76 3.04 17.64
N ALA A 48 -3.02 4.35 17.67
CA ALA A 48 -3.42 5.03 18.88
C ALA A 48 -4.63 4.31 19.51
N ALA A 49 -4.61 4.10 20.83
CA ALA A 49 -5.66 3.36 21.53
C ALA A 49 -7.03 4.03 21.28
N GLY A 50 -7.88 3.41 20.44
CA GLY A 50 -9.19 3.94 20.07
C GLY A 50 -9.76 3.34 18.78
N ARG A 51 -11.03 3.64 18.46
CA ARG A 51 -11.71 3.22 17.22
C ARG A 51 -11.40 4.15 16.03
N GLY A 52 -10.12 4.43 15.78
CA GLY A 52 -9.69 5.40 14.78
C GLY A 52 -8.53 4.92 13.91
N MET A 53 -8.30 5.65 12.81
CA MET A 53 -7.09 5.54 12.02
C MET A 53 -6.00 6.42 12.64
N SER A 54 -4.79 5.88 12.82
CA SER A 54 -3.60 6.68 13.10
C SER A 54 -2.77 6.83 11.82
N ALA A 55 -2.31 8.05 11.53
CA ALA A 55 -1.45 8.34 10.38
C ALA A 55 -0.21 9.12 10.81
N HIS A 56 0.95 8.65 10.39
CA HIS A 56 2.22 9.36 10.50
C HIS A 56 2.74 9.62 9.09
N VAL A 57 2.85 10.89 8.68
CA VAL A 57 3.23 11.25 7.31
C VAL A 57 4.37 12.25 7.33
N SER A 58 5.37 11.97 6.52
CA SER A 58 6.53 12.82 6.21
C SER A 58 6.78 12.79 4.70
N ALA A 59 7.73 13.60 4.22
CA ALA A 59 8.07 13.68 2.81
C ALA A 59 8.54 12.34 2.22
N ALA A 60 9.27 11.52 2.98
CA ALA A 60 9.83 10.25 2.49
C ALA A 60 9.08 9.02 3.00
N LEU A 61 8.24 9.17 4.02
CA LEU A 61 7.62 8.03 4.70
C LEU A 61 6.21 8.36 5.18
N ALA A 62 5.28 7.44 4.97
CA ALA A 62 3.96 7.46 5.56
C ALA A 62 3.59 6.10 6.17
N CYS A 63 2.92 6.12 7.32
CA CYS A 63 2.43 4.95 8.02
C CYS A 63 0.96 5.18 8.37
N PHE A 64 0.10 4.30 7.89
CA PHE A 64 -1.34 4.29 8.21
C PHE A 64 -1.65 3.03 9.02
N SER A 65 -2.34 3.16 10.15
CA SER A 65 -2.71 2.02 10.96
C SER A 65 -4.17 2.10 11.41
N TRP A 66 -4.84 0.97 11.34
CA TRP A 66 -6.23 0.76 11.75
C TRP A 66 -6.29 -0.47 12.65
N ALA A 67 -7.00 -0.37 13.78
CA ALA A 67 -7.08 -1.45 14.77
C ALA A 67 -7.54 -2.79 14.16
N ASP A 68 -8.55 -2.77 13.29
CA ASP A 68 -9.19 -3.98 12.75
C ASP A 68 -8.65 -4.41 11.38
N VAL A 69 -7.73 -3.65 10.78
CA VAL A 69 -7.21 -3.92 9.42
C VAL A 69 -5.71 -4.20 9.43
N GLY A 70 -4.96 -3.52 10.28
CA GLY A 70 -3.50 -3.58 10.34
C GLY A 70 -2.84 -2.29 9.91
N THR A 71 -1.58 -2.39 9.47
CA THR A 71 -0.70 -1.25 9.22
C THR A 71 -0.17 -1.29 7.78
N VAL A 72 -0.18 -0.13 7.12
CA VAL A 72 0.39 0.07 5.78
C VAL A 72 1.49 1.11 5.86
N LEU A 73 2.71 0.72 5.48
CA LEU A 73 3.87 1.60 5.39
C LEU A 73 4.17 1.92 3.93
N VAL A 74 4.29 3.20 3.61
CA VAL A 74 4.68 3.73 2.31
C VAL A 74 5.99 4.48 2.45
N GLY A 75 6.97 4.20 1.60
CA GLY A 75 8.27 4.83 1.68
C GLY A 75 8.88 5.12 0.32
N ASP A 76 9.70 6.17 0.27
CA ASP A 76 10.62 6.51 -0.81
C ASP A 76 9.98 6.60 -2.20
N GLY A 77 8.65 6.78 -2.27
CA GLY A 77 7.89 6.69 -3.51
C GLY A 77 7.97 5.31 -4.20
N ALA A 78 8.51 4.27 -3.57
CA ALA A 78 8.84 3.02 -4.26
C ALA A 78 8.38 1.75 -3.53
N ARG A 79 7.92 1.86 -2.28
CA ARG A 79 7.58 0.68 -1.46
C ARG A 79 6.28 0.88 -0.69
N ILE A 80 5.45 -0.16 -0.72
CA ILE A 80 4.28 -0.33 0.13
C ILE A 80 4.43 -1.67 0.86
N ILE A 81 4.38 -1.64 2.20
CA ILE A 81 4.40 -2.84 3.05
C ILE A 81 3.08 -2.92 3.79
N VAL A 82 2.41 -4.06 3.68
CA VAL A 82 1.13 -4.34 4.33
C VAL A 82 1.35 -5.36 5.45
N ASP A 83 1.18 -4.90 6.69
CA ASP A 83 1.09 -5.76 7.87
C ASP A 83 -0.38 -5.91 8.26
N ALA A 84 -1.03 -6.94 7.73
CA ALA A 84 -2.46 -7.15 7.91
C ALA A 84 -2.76 -7.72 9.30
N ALA A 85 -3.84 -7.23 9.93
CA ALA A 85 -4.40 -7.86 11.12
C ALA A 85 -4.93 -9.28 10.79
N PRO A 86 -5.07 -10.16 11.80
CA PRO A 86 -5.62 -11.49 11.60
C PRO A 86 -7.01 -11.44 10.96
N CYS A 87 -7.31 -12.41 10.08
CA CYS A 87 -8.63 -12.61 9.48
C CYS A 87 -9.16 -11.47 8.58
N VAL A 88 -8.32 -10.49 8.22
CA VAL A 88 -8.70 -9.42 7.29
C VAL A 88 -8.82 -9.97 5.87
N ALA A 89 -9.96 -9.72 5.24
CA ALA A 89 -10.19 -10.11 3.85
C ALA A 89 -9.24 -9.36 2.90
N GLU A 90 -8.71 -10.06 1.89
CA GLU A 90 -7.79 -9.46 0.92
C GLU A 90 -8.43 -8.30 0.15
N SER A 91 -9.75 -8.34 -0.11
CA SER A 91 -10.51 -7.23 -0.67
C SER A 91 -10.35 -5.92 0.11
N ILE A 92 -10.37 -5.99 1.44
CA ILE A 92 -10.19 -4.82 2.30
C ILE A 92 -8.76 -4.29 2.21
N LEU A 93 -7.75 -5.18 2.21
CA LEU A 93 -6.35 -4.77 2.06
C LEU A 93 -6.11 -4.06 0.73
N ARG A 94 -6.71 -4.55 -0.36
CA ARG A 94 -6.60 -3.93 -1.69
C ARG A 94 -7.15 -2.51 -1.71
N LEU A 95 -8.26 -2.23 -1.00
CA LEU A 95 -8.78 -0.86 -0.88
C LEU A 95 -7.76 0.10 -0.27
N TYR A 96 -7.05 -0.32 0.79
CA TYR A 96 -6.04 0.52 1.44
C TYR A 96 -4.75 0.66 0.63
N VAL A 97 -4.37 -0.39 -0.10
CA VAL A 97 -3.23 -0.37 -1.02
C VAL A 97 -3.50 0.57 -2.19
N LEU A 98 -4.63 0.42 -2.87
CA LEU A 98 -4.97 1.16 -4.08
C LEU A 98 -5.47 2.59 -3.80
N GLY A 99 -6.02 2.84 -2.61
CA GLY A 99 -6.43 4.16 -2.18
C GLY A 99 -5.29 4.96 -1.52
N PRO A 100 -5.28 5.10 -0.18
CA PRO A 100 -4.37 6.01 0.52
C PRO A 100 -2.89 5.66 0.32
N ALA A 101 -2.52 4.37 0.23
CA ALA A 101 -1.12 4.00 0.11
C ALA A 101 -0.54 4.37 -1.26
N LEU A 102 -1.21 4.02 -2.36
CA LEU A 102 -0.80 4.37 -3.71
C LEU A 102 -0.84 5.89 -3.94
N ALA A 103 -1.87 6.59 -3.44
CA ALA A 103 -1.93 8.04 -3.51
C ALA A 103 -0.75 8.71 -2.78
N THR A 104 -0.32 8.16 -1.65
CA THR A 104 0.83 8.66 -0.90
C THR A 104 2.14 8.35 -1.61
N LEU A 105 2.28 7.15 -2.19
CA LEU A 105 3.45 6.78 -2.99
C LEU A 105 3.65 7.75 -4.16
N LEU A 106 2.56 8.08 -4.86
CA LEU A 106 2.57 9.05 -5.95
C LEU A 106 2.91 10.46 -5.46
N ARG A 107 2.37 10.87 -4.30
CA ARG A 107 2.73 12.15 -3.66
C ARG A 107 4.24 12.26 -3.38
N GLN A 108 4.87 11.20 -2.86
CA GLN A 108 6.30 11.17 -2.57
C GLN A 108 7.16 11.32 -3.84
N ARG A 109 6.60 10.99 -5.02
CA ARG A 109 7.20 11.24 -6.34
C ARG A 109 6.90 12.63 -6.92
N GLY A 110 6.25 13.51 -6.16
CA GLY A 110 5.81 14.82 -6.66
C GLY A 110 4.57 14.76 -7.55
N LEU A 111 3.91 13.61 -7.67
CA LEU A 111 2.67 13.47 -8.44
C LEU A 111 1.47 13.78 -7.55
N LEU A 112 0.70 14.81 -7.94
CA LEU A 112 -0.55 15.15 -7.26
C LEU A 112 -1.67 14.25 -7.79
N VAL A 113 -2.09 13.28 -6.99
CA VAL A 113 -3.31 12.50 -7.27
C VAL A 113 -4.51 13.29 -6.75
N LEU A 114 -5.26 13.89 -7.66
CA LEU A 114 -6.56 14.46 -7.37
C LEU A 114 -7.62 13.36 -7.57
N HIS A 115 -8.45 13.14 -6.56
CA HIS A 115 -9.72 12.44 -6.77
C HIS A 115 -10.60 13.37 -7.61
N ALA A 116 -10.51 13.27 -8.93
CA ALA A 116 -11.55 13.81 -9.79
C ALA A 116 -12.77 12.90 -9.62
N SER A 117 -13.67 13.26 -8.69
CA SER A 117 -15.00 12.67 -8.67
C SER A 117 -15.73 13.11 -9.93
N ALA A 118 -16.14 12.15 -10.75
CA ALA A 118 -17.17 12.30 -11.76
C ALA A 118 -18.36 11.44 -11.36
#